data_AF-A0A954VTD7-F1
#
_entry.id   AF-A0A954VTD7-F1
#
_cell.length_a   1.000
_cell.length_b   1.000
_cell.length_c   1.000
_cell.angle_alpha   90.00
_cell.angle_beta   90.00
_cell.angle_gamma   90.00
#
_symmetry.space_group_name_H-M   'P 1'
#
loop_
_entity.id
_entity.type
_entity.pdbx_description
1 polymer ?
#
loop_
_entity_poly.entity_id
_entity_poly.type
_entity_poly.pdbx_seq_one_letter_code
_entity_poly.pdbx_strand_id
1 'polypeptide(L)'
;KHGKAGRLKYPYFRSQGIPIGSGAIESSIRRVINLRLKGNGVFWKLEAAEAMLQIRSLVIANRWDDRIQTMRKHSAYDGSTNWRWSPRPMSCKAEDNLQTST
;
A
#
# COMPACT_ATOMS: atom_id res chain seq x y z
N LYS A 1 -18.96 -17.51 -11.45
CA LYS A 1 -18.06 -18.68 -11.27
C LYS A 1 -16.76 -18.22 -10.60
N HIS A 2 -16.64 -18.33 -9.28
CA HIS A 2 -15.37 -18.14 -8.58
C HIS A 2 -14.51 -19.38 -8.81
N GLY A 3 -13.44 -19.28 -9.60
CA GLY A 3 -12.59 -20.45 -9.89
C GLY A 3 -11.71 -20.40 -11.14
N LYS A 4 -11.71 -19.33 -11.94
CA LYS A 4 -10.86 -19.26 -13.15
C LYS A 4 -9.35 -19.23 -12.84
N ALA A 5 -8.96 -18.76 -11.63
CA ALA A 5 -7.56 -18.62 -11.21
C ALA A 5 -7.02 -19.80 -10.36
N GLY A 6 -7.81 -20.85 -10.15
CA GLY A 6 -7.46 -21.96 -9.25
C GLY A 6 -7.64 -21.63 -7.76
N ARG A 7 -7.46 -22.65 -6.91
CA ARG A 7 -7.44 -22.50 -5.44
C ARG A 7 -6.02 -22.17 -4.98
N LEU A 8 -5.89 -21.32 -3.94
CA LEU A 8 -4.61 -21.08 -3.29
C LEU A 8 -4.01 -22.41 -2.82
N LYS A 9 -2.74 -22.67 -3.14
CA LYS A 9 -2.04 -23.91 -2.75
C LYS A 9 -1.68 -23.88 -1.26
N TYR A 10 -2.69 -23.99 -0.40
CA TYR A 10 -2.55 -23.94 1.05
C TYR A 10 -1.44 -24.85 1.61
N PRO A 11 -1.27 -26.12 1.15
CA PRO A 11 -0.20 -26.98 1.66
C PRO A 11 1.20 -26.45 1.35
N TYR A 12 1.40 -25.85 0.18
CA TYR A 12 2.67 -25.27 -0.23
C TYR A 12 3.04 -24.05 0.62
N PHE A 13 2.09 -23.14 0.85
CA PHE A 13 2.35 -21.97 1.69
C PHE A 13 2.51 -22.33 3.17
N ARG A 14 1.85 -23.40 3.62
CA ARG A 14 2.03 -23.95 4.96
C ARG A 14 3.43 -24.51 5.16
N SER A 15 3.98 -25.25 4.19
CA SER A 15 5.34 -25.79 4.28
C SER A 15 6.41 -24.71 4.22
N GLN A 16 6.13 -23.58 3.58
CA GLN A 16 6.99 -22.38 3.58
C GLN A 16 6.86 -21.53 4.85
N GLY A 17 6.01 -21.92 5.81
CA GLY A 17 5.80 -21.17 7.06
C GLY A 17 5.10 -19.82 6.86
N ILE A 18 4.49 -19.58 5.69
CA ILE A 18 3.82 -18.31 5.39
C ILE A 18 2.48 -18.25 6.14
N PRO A 19 2.17 -17.15 6.84
CA PRO A 19 0.88 -17.01 7.51
C PRO A 19 -0.27 -17.09 6.50
N ILE A 20 -1.15 -18.07 6.71
CA ILE A 20 -2.27 -18.39 5.82
C ILE A 20 -3.54 -17.59 6.17
N GLY A 21 -3.62 -17.10 7.40
CA GLY A 21 -4.77 -16.37 7.91
C GLY A 21 -4.83 -14.93 7.40
N SER A 22 -6.02 -14.46 7.03
CA SER A 22 -6.28 -13.06 6.66
C SER A 22 -6.28 -12.10 7.86
N GLY A 23 -6.25 -12.61 9.09
CA GLY A 23 -6.41 -11.79 10.30
C GLY A 23 -5.41 -10.64 10.43
N ALA A 24 -4.15 -10.84 10.02
CA ALA A 24 -3.15 -9.76 10.02
C ALA A 24 -3.53 -8.63 9.03
N ILE A 25 -4.04 -8.99 7.85
CA ILE A 25 -4.50 -8.05 6.83
C ILE A 25 -5.77 -7.33 7.29
N GLU A 26 -6.77 -8.06 7.79
CA GLU A 26 -8.02 -7.50 8.32
C GLU A 26 -7.75 -6.53 9.47
N SER A 27 -6.83 -6.90 10.36
CA SER A 27 -6.40 -6.05 11.46
C SER A 27 -5.72 -4.77 10.97
N SER A 28 -4.88 -4.89 9.94
CA SER A 28 -4.21 -3.74 9.31
C SER A 28 -5.22 -2.81 8.65
N ILE A 29 -6.19 -3.34 7.91
CA ILE A 29 -7.29 -2.56 7.31
C ILE A 29 -8.06 -1.81 8.40
N ARG A 30 -8.40 -2.48 9.50
CA ARG A 30 -9.09 -1.85 10.62
C ARG A 30 -8.29 -0.69 11.19
N ARG A 31 -7.00 -0.90 11.50
CA ARG A 31 -6.16 0.08 12.20
C ARG A 31 -5.72 1.24 11.31
N VAL A 32 -5.31 0.96 10.08
CA VAL A 32 -4.76 1.96 9.16
C VAL A 32 -5.88 2.75 8.48
N ILE A 33 -6.92 2.06 7.97
CA ILE A 33 -7.96 2.66 7.13
C ILE A 33 -9.18 3.01 7.96
N ASN A 34 -9.83 2.02 8.58
CA ASN A 34 -11.16 2.21 9.14
C ASN A 34 -11.19 3.21 10.29
N LEU A 35 -10.15 3.26 11.13
CA LEU A 35 -10.11 4.19 12.27
C LEU A 35 -9.86 5.66 11.88
N ARG A 36 -9.46 5.95 10.64
CA ARG A 36 -9.10 7.31 10.23
C ARG A 36 -9.74 7.80 8.95
N LEU A 37 -9.68 6.97 7.92
CA LEU A 37 -10.12 7.32 6.57
C LEU A 37 -11.60 7.04 6.37
N LYS A 38 -12.21 6.21 7.23
CA LYS A 38 -13.63 5.86 7.18
C LYS A 38 -14.35 6.38 8.43
N GLY A 39 -15.38 7.20 8.23
CA GLY A 39 -16.19 7.74 9.31
C GLY A 39 -17.28 8.66 8.79
N ASN A 40 -18.28 8.94 9.63
CA ASN A 40 -19.39 9.81 9.26
C ASN A 40 -18.88 11.25 9.09
N GLY A 41 -19.29 11.92 8.00
CA GLY A 41 -18.89 13.30 7.71
C GLY A 41 -17.42 13.46 7.28
N VAL A 42 -16.70 12.37 7.02
CA VAL A 42 -15.29 12.42 6.61
C VAL A 42 -15.21 12.38 5.09
N PHE A 43 -14.77 13.50 4.50
CA PHE A 43 -14.53 13.62 3.07
C PHE A 43 -13.05 13.86 2.80
N TRP A 44 -12.47 13.02 1.94
CA TRP A 44 -11.07 13.15 1.51
C TRP A 44 -11.00 13.39 0.01
N LYS A 45 -10.07 14.25 -0.40
CA LYS A 45 -9.56 14.23 -1.78
C LYS A 45 -8.69 12.99 -1.95
N LEU A 46 -8.69 12.38 -3.14
CA LEU A 46 -7.96 11.15 -3.43
C LEU A 46 -6.48 11.24 -3.04
N GLU A 47 -5.81 12.31 -3.45
CA GLU A 47 -4.39 12.57 -3.15
C GLU A 47 -4.11 12.65 -1.65
N ALA A 48 -4.98 13.34 -0.90
CA ALA A 48 -4.83 13.48 0.54
C ALA A 48 -5.10 12.17 1.29
N ALA A 49 -6.08 11.38 0.82
CA ALA A 49 -6.36 10.05 1.38
C ALA A 49 -5.16 9.12 1.20
N GLU A 50 -4.56 9.10 0.01
CA GLU A 50 -3.41 8.26 -0.28
C GLU A 50 -2.16 8.67 0.50
N ALA A 51 -1.87 9.98 0.58
CA ALA A 51 -0.78 10.49 1.41
C ALA A 51 -0.96 10.10 2.89
N MET A 52 -2.18 10.27 3.44
CA MET A 52 -2.48 9.89 4.82
C MET A 52 -2.37 8.38 5.04
N LEU A 53 -2.77 7.57 4.06
CA LEU A 53 -2.66 6.11 4.11
C LEU A 53 -1.19 5.68 4.27
N GLN A 54 -0.30 6.26 3.45
CA GLN A 54 1.14 5.97 3.48
C GLN A 54 1.78 6.38 4.81
N ILE A 55 1.44 7.57 5.33
CA ILE A 55 1.97 8.01 6.62
C ILE A 55 1.50 7.09 7.75
N ARG A 56 0.20 6.76 7.78
CA ARG A 56 -0.34 5.89 8.84
C ARG A 56 0.23 4.47 8.81
N SER A 57 0.43 3.88 7.63
CA SER A 57 1.00 2.54 7.51
C SER A 57 2.42 2.49 8.09
N LEU A 58 3.23 3.53 7.84
CA LEU A 58 4.58 3.66 8.38
C LEU A 58 4.59 3.83 9.90
N VAL A 59 3.69 4.66 10.43
CA VAL A 59 3.60 4.90 11.88
C VAL A 59 3.15 3.63 12.62
N ILE A 60 2.11 2.95 12.14
CA ILE A 60 1.62 1.72 12.78
C ILE A 60 2.65 0.59 12.69
N ALA A 61 3.43 0.54 11.60
CA ALA A 61 4.52 -0.42 11.45
C ALA A 61 5.78 -0.05 12.25
N ASN A 62 5.82 1.10 12.93
CA ASN A 62 7.00 1.66 13.59
C ASN A 62 8.22 1.82 12.66
N ARG A 63 7.98 2.15 11.38
CA ARG A 63 8.99 2.31 10.32
C ARG A 63 9.12 3.76 9.83
N TRP A 64 8.57 4.69 10.58
CA TRP A 64 8.59 6.11 10.24
C TRP A 64 10.01 6.66 10.17
N ASP A 65 10.81 6.41 11.21
CA ASP A 65 12.17 6.96 11.32
C ASP A 65 13.09 6.41 10.21
N ASP A 66 13.01 5.10 9.95
CA ASP A 66 13.74 4.46 8.84
C ASP A 66 13.37 5.09 7.48
N ARG A 67 12.08 5.37 7.27
CA ARG A 67 11.60 5.99 6.03
C ARG A 67 12.13 7.41 5.87
N ILE A 68 12.13 8.20 6.93
CA ILE A 68 12.68 9.57 6.94
C ILE A 68 14.19 9.54 6.74
N GLN A 69 14.92 8.61 7.38
CA GLN A 69 16.36 8.47 7.17
C GLN A 69 16.67 8.13 5.70
N THR A 70 15.91 7.21 5.11
CA THR A 70 16.05 6.85 3.69
C THR A 70 15.74 8.03 2.78
N MET A 71 14.69 8.79 3.09
CA MET A 71 14.33 10.00 2.34
C MET A 71 15.47 11.03 2.38
N ARG A 72 16.06 11.30 3.55
CA ARG A 72 17.18 12.23 3.70
C ARG A 72 18.39 11.82 2.87
N LYS A 73 18.74 10.52 2.87
CA LYS A 73 19.82 9.98 2.03
C LYS A 73 19.53 10.18 0.55
N HIS A 74 18.30 9.93 0.12
CA HIS A 74 17.89 10.13 -1.26
C HIS A 74 17.96 11.62 -1.66
N SER A 75 17.49 12.52 -0.81
CA SER A 75 17.57 13.97 -1.06
C SER A 75 19.01 14.49 -1.11
N ALA A 76 19.91 13.91 -0.31
CA ALA A 76 21.33 14.26 -0.33
C ALA A 76 22.04 13.82 -1.61
N TYR A 77 21.61 12.72 -2.23
CA TYR A 77 22.18 12.20 -3.48
C TYR A 77 21.63 12.92 -4.72
N ASP A 78 20.31 13.14 -4.76
CA ASP A 78 19.62 13.56 -5.97
C ASP A 78 19.63 15.08 -6.17
N GLY A 79 19.80 15.87 -5.11
CA GLY A 79 19.78 17.35 -5.14
C GLY A 79 18.47 17.96 -5.66
N SER A 80 17.54 17.14 -6.15
CA SER A 80 16.29 17.55 -6.76
C SER A 80 15.23 17.78 -5.67
N THR A 81 14.66 18.97 -5.67
CA THR A 81 13.49 19.31 -4.83
C THR A 81 12.18 19.22 -5.62
N ASN A 82 12.26 18.94 -6.93
CA ASN A 82 11.11 18.92 -7.83
C ASN A 82 10.35 17.59 -7.85
N TRP A 83 10.56 16.72 -6.85
CA TRP A 83 9.87 15.45 -6.76
C TRP A 83 8.36 15.67 -6.60
N ARG A 84 7.61 15.36 -7.65
CA ARG A 84 6.15 15.38 -7.63
C ARG A 84 5.64 13.96 -7.60
N TRP A 85 4.95 13.61 -6.51
CA TRP A 85 4.30 12.33 -6.38
C TRP A 85 3.15 12.21 -7.40
N SER A 86 3.12 11.10 -8.15
CA SER A 86 2.00 10.72 -9.02
C SER A 86 1.43 9.38 -8.57
N PRO A 87 0.10 9.28 -8.36
CA PRO A 87 -0.51 8.01 -7.98
C PRO A 87 -0.35 7.01 -9.13
N ARG A 88 0.29 5.87 -8.84
CA ARG A 88 0.26 4.73 -9.76
C ARG A 88 -0.96 3.88 -9.42
N PRO A 89 -1.83 3.55 -10.39
CA PRO A 89 -2.97 2.71 -10.10
C PRO A 89 -2.47 1.32 -9.66
N MET A 90 -2.82 0.92 -8.44
CA MET A 90 -2.43 -0.36 -7.84
C MET A 90 -3.33 -1.54 -8.25
N SER A 91 -4.19 -1.36 -9.25
CA SER A 91 -5.09 -2.42 -9.74
C SER A 91 -4.37 -3.24 -10.80
N CYS A 92 -4.41 -4.57 -10.67
CA CYS A 92 -3.90 -5.51 -11.68
C CYS A 92 -4.59 -5.40 -13.05
N LYS A 93 -5.69 -4.64 -13.14
CA LYS A 93 -6.39 -4.35 -14.39
C LYS A 93 -6.02 -3.00 -15.00
N ALA A 94 -5.31 -2.16 -14.25
CA ALA A 94 -4.89 -0.84 -14.71
C ALA A 94 -3.49 -0.84 -15.33
N GLU A 95 -2.72 -1.92 -15.11
CA GLU A 95 -1.38 -2.13 -15.68
C GLU A 95 -1.42 -2.42 -17.20
N ASP A 96 -2.51 -3.00 -17.72
CA ASP A 96 -2.69 -3.24 -19.17
C ASP A 96 -2.74 -1.95 -20.00
N ASN A 97 -3.25 -0.85 -19.45
CA ASN A 97 -3.37 0.43 -20.18
C ASN A 97 -2.05 1.19 -20.32
N LEU A 98 -0.96 0.72 -19.69
CA LEU A 98 0.36 1.34 -19.79
C LEU A 98 1.25 0.70 -20.87
N GLN A 99 0.84 -0.42 -21.47
CA GLN A 99 1.61 -1.12 -22.51
C GLN A 99 1.20 -0.75 -23.95
N THR A 100 0.11 -0.01 -24.15
CA THR A 100 -0.42 0.38 -25.48
C THR A 100 -0.11 1.83 -25.88
N SER A 101 0.77 2.52 -25.17
CA SER A 101 1.31 3.82 -25.58
C SER A 101 2.81 3.70 -25.89
N THR A 102 3.11 3.05 -27.01
CA THR A 102 4.36 3.17 -27.78
C THR A 102 3.95 3.21 -29.23
#